data_AF-A0A5C7WYM7-F1
#
_entry.id   AF-A0A5C7WYM7-F1
#
_cell.length_a   1.000
_cell.length_b   1.000
_cell.length_c   1.000
_cell.angle_alpha   90.00
_cell.angle_beta   90.00
_cell.angle_gamma   90.00
#
_symmetry.space_group_name_H-M   'P 1'
#
loop_
_entity.id
_entity.type
_entity.pdbx_description
1 polymer ?
#
loop_
_entity_poly.entity_id
_entity_poly.type
_entity_poly.pdbx_seq_one_letter_code
_entity_poly.pdbx_strand_id
1 'polypeptide(L)'
;MRLIPLRRSITGFVGALALLAGIAVLPVPRAEAAPPTPPPPVDPDCGTPAPSLNPMTPDEQTLSTYFGALNAQDYATAWSLFNEQLQYMFGSQQQYAKLMAAHVSCVRLLGVQPHGPHTYLVFLAEQYIKPFPAGSGTLPTFWTLDNGLIAGIGTSPPSEGNAPDGNAPGQGGLPG
;
A
#
# COMPACT_ATOMS: atom_id res chain seq x y z
N MET A 1 -6.34 -37.19 33.81
CA MET A 1 -5.00 -37.69 34.19
C MET A 1 -4.05 -37.42 33.05
N ARG A 2 -2.90 -36.80 33.34
CA ARG A 2 -1.77 -36.59 32.41
C ARG A 2 -1.02 -37.91 32.19
N LEU A 3 -0.48 -38.16 30.99
CA LEU A 3 0.94 -38.49 30.70
C LEU A 3 1.13 -39.02 29.25
N ILE A 4 1.84 -38.22 28.45
CA ILE A 4 2.71 -38.59 27.30
C ILE A 4 3.95 -39.31 27.93
N PRO A 5 4.64 -40.33 27.35
CA PRO A 5 5.31 -40.30 26.03
C PRO A 5 5.54 -41.68 25.33
N LEU A 6 6.05 -41.67 24.08
CA LEU A 6 7.34 -42.34 23.77
C LEU A 6 7.83 -42.01 22.34
N ARG A 7 9.16 -42.06 22.22
CA ARG A 7 10.02 -41.58 21.15
C ARG A 7 10.24 -42.61 20.03
N ARG A 8 10.56 -42.06 18.85
CA ARG A 8 11.50 -42.55 17.80
C ARG A 8 11.25 -43.93 17.17
N SER A 9 11.09 -43.93 15.85
CA SER A 9 11.86 -44.85 15.01
C SER A 9 12.17 -44.23 13.65
N ILE A 10 13.46 -44.14 13.34
CA ILE A 10 14.01 -43.83 12.02
C ILE A 10 14.07 -45.18 11.29
N THR A 11 13.42 -45.31 10.14
CA THR A 11 13.65 -46.46 9.26
C THR A 11 13.57 -45.96 7.83
N GLY A 12 14.74 -45.83 7.21
CA GLY A 12 14.86 -45.58 5.80
C GLY A 12 14.43 -46.79 4.98
N PHE A 13 13.93 -46.54 3.79
CA PHE A 13 14.01 -47.50 2.69
C PHE A 13 14.24 -46.73 1.40
N VAL A 14 15.41 -46.99 0.82
CA VAL A 14 15.72 -46.73 -0.60
C VAL A 14 14.86 -47.69 -1.42
N GLY A 15 14.20 -47.19 -2.46
CA GLY A 15 13.43 -48.00 -3.38
C GLY A 15 13.02 -47.19 -4.60
N ALA A 16 13.88 -47.19 -5.62
CA ALA A 16 13.59 -46.67 -6.94
C ALA A 16 12.53 -47.54 -7.65
N LEU A 17 11.63 -46.94 -8.44
CA LEU A 17 11.45 -47.29 -9.85
C LEU A 17 10.50 -46.33 -10.57
N ALA A 18 10.89 -46.01 -11.79
CA ALA A 18 10.22 -45.11 -12.72
C ALA A 18 8.93 -45.70 -13.32
N LEU A 19 7.98 -44.83 -13.65
CA LEU A 19 7.02 -45.06 -14.73
C LEU A 19 6.83 -43.75 -15.49
N LEU A 20 7.44 -43.73 -16.67
CA LEU A 20 7.29 -42.72 -17.72
C LEU A 20 5.86 -42.76 -18.26
N ALA A 21 5.09 -41.71 -18.03
CA ALA A 21 3.93 -41.38 -18.84
C ALA A 21 4.17 -39.98 -19.43
N GLY A 22 4.41 -39.96 -20.74
CA GLY A 22 4.67 -38.74 -21.49
C GLY A 22 3.47 -37.81 -21.46
N ILE A 23 3.73 -36.58 -21.03
CA ILE A 23 2.91 -35.42 -21.37
C ILE A 23 3.87 -34.51 -22.12
N ALA A 24 3.61 -34.31 -23.41
CA ALA A 24 4.26 -33.25 -24.17
C ALA A 24 3.77 -31.91 -23.60
N VAL A 25 4.42 -31.47 -22.52
CA VAL A 25 4.26 -30.12 -22.01
C VAL A 25 5.00 -29.25 -23.01
N LEU A 26 4.24 -28.59 -23.88
CA LEU A 26 4.73 -27.42 -24.61
C LEU A 26 5.48 -26.55 -23.59
N PRO A 27 6.74 -26.16 -23.83
CA PRO A 27 7.43 -25.26 -22.92
C PRO A 27 6.63 -23.96 -22.89
N VAL A 28 5.81 -23.79 -21.85
CA VAL A 28 5.40 -22.48 -21.39
C VAL A 28 6.72 -21.75 -21.21
N PRO A 29 6.98 -20.63 -21.93
CA PRO A 29 8.15 -19.84 -21.63
C PRO A 29 8.04 -19.54 -20.14
N ARG A 30 8.96 -20.12 -19.36
CA ARG A 30 9.14 -19.78 -17.97
C ARG A 30 9.36 -18.28 -18.02
N ALA A 31 8.32 -17.51 -17.69
CA ALA A 31 8.52 -16.14 -17.30
C ALA A 31 9.54 -16.27 -16.17
N GLU A 32 10.80 -16.00 -16.51
CA GLU A 32 11.82 -15.74 -15.52
C GLU A 32 11.16 -14.78 -14.56
N ALA A 33 10.94 -15.25 -13.33
CA ALA A 33 10.58 -14.34 -12.25
C ALA A 33 11.64 -13.26 -12.33
N ALA A 34 11.22 -12.05 -12.72
CA ALA A 34 12.11 -10.93 -12.83
C ALA A 34 12.94 -10.90 -11.53
N PRO A 35 14.27 -10.71 -11.62
CA PRO A 35 15.09 -10.63 -10.42
C PRO A 35 14.42 -9.67 -9.44
N PRO A 36 14.34 -10.02 -8.14
CA PRO A 36 13.66 -9.17 -7.17
C PRO A 36 14.23 -7.76 -7.31
N THR A 37 13.35 -6.81 -7.62
CA THR A 37 13.75 -5.41 -7.76
C THR A 37 14.53 -5.04 -6.50
N PRO A 38 15.75 -4.50 -6.62
CA PRO A 38 16.49 -4.07 -5.44
C PRO A 38 15.59 -3.16 -4.60
N PRO A 39 15.64 -3.26 -3.26
CA PRO A 39 14.86 -2.38 -2.40
C PRO A 39 15.12 -0.93 -2.82
N PRO A 40 14.09 -0.06 -2.84
CA PRO A 40 14.27 1.31 -3.23
C PRO A 40 15.42 1.93 -2.42
N PRO A 41 16.30 2.72 -3.05
CA PRO A 41 17.43 3.32 -2.35
C PRO A 41 16.92 4.11 -1.15
N VAL A 42 17.54 3.89 0.01
CA VAL A 42 17.28 4.66 1.23
C VAL A 42 17.63 6.11 0.92
N ASP A 43 16.64 7.00 0.93
CA ASP A 43 16.88 8.43 0.73
C ASP A 43 17.63 8.98 1.96
N PRO A 44 18.90 9.42 1.83
CA PRO A 44 19.69 9.93 2.96
C PRO A 44 19.11 11.23 3.54
N ASP A 45 18.26 11.93 2.77
CA ASP A 45 17.59 13.15 3.19
C ASP A 45 16.15 12.88 3.68
N CYS A 46 15.76 11.61 3.85
CA CYS A 46 14.49 11.30 4.48
C CYS A 46 14.49 11.88 5.90
N GLY A 47 13.55 12.80 6.16
CA GLY A 47 13.42 13.50 7.43
C GLY A 47 13.79 14.98 7.31
N THR A 48 14.56 15.33 6.28
CA THR A 48 14.86 16.70 5.92
C THR A 48 13.68 17.30 5.17
N PRO A 49 13.21 18.51 5.52
CA PRO A 49 12.16 19.18 4.76
C PRO A 49 12.50 19.24 3.27
N ALA A 50 11.52 19.00 2.42
CA ALA A 50 11.69 19.19 0.98
C ALA A 50 11.93 20.68 0.66
N PRO A 51 12.70 21.00 -0.39
CA PRO A 51 12.72 22.36 -0.92
C PRO A 51 11.28 22.78 -1.26
N SER A 52 10.90 24.01 -0.92
CA SER A 52 9.52 24.47 -1.02
C SER A 52 8.98 24.31 -2.44
N LEU A 53 7.88 23.58 -2.59
CA LEU A 53 7.03 23.64 -3.78
C LEU A 53 6.47 25.07 -3.83
N ASN A 54 6.89 25.91 -4.76
CA ASN A 54 6.43 27.30 -4.80
C ASN A 54 6.26 27.78 -6.24
N PRO A 55 5.10 28.38 -6.59
CA PRO A 55 3.89 28.58 -5.77
C PRO A 55 3.05 27.29 -5.60
N MET A 56 2.47 27.10 -4.42
CA MET A 56 1.53 26.00 -4.11
C MET A 56 0.07 26.45 -4.19
N THR A 57 -0.77 25.63 -4.83
CA THR A 57 -2.23 25.70 -4.69
C THR A 57 -2.67 25.32 -3.26
N PRO A 58 -3.88 25.69 -2.82
CA PRO A 58 -4.39 25.28 -1.50
C PRO A 58 -4.40 23.76 -1.27
N ASP A 59 -4.63 22.98 -2.33
CA ASP A 59 -4.62 21.53 -2.28
C ASP A 59 -3.21 20.97 -2.13
N GLU A 60 -2.26 21.49 -2.90
CA GLU A 60 -0.84 21.13 -2.75
C GLU A 60 -0.31 21.52 -1.37
N GLN A 61 -0.78 22.64 -0.82
CA GLN A 61 -0.47 23.04 0.55
C GLN A 61 -1.02 22.04 1.57
N THR A 62 -2.23 21.52 1.37
CA THR A 62 -2.82 20.49 2.23
C THR A 62 -1.99 19.20 2.20
N LEU A 63 -1.57 18.74 1.01
CA LEU A 63 -0.70 17.59 0.86
C LEU A 63 0.66 17.81 1.52
N SER A 64 1.26 18.99 1.29
CA SER A 64 2.53 19.38 1.92
C SER A 64 2.44 19.36 3.45
N THR A 65 1.38 19.94 4.02
CA THR A 65 1.14 19.91 5.46
C THR A 65 0.91 18.49 5.98
N TYR A 66 0.16 17.66 5.26
CA TYR A 66 -0.08 16.26 5.64
C TYR A 66 1.21 15.46 5.73
N PHE A 67 2.05 15.49 4.68
CA PHE A 67 3.31 14.73 4.68
C PHE A 67 4.34 15.32 5.65
N GLY A 68 4.35 16.65 5.83
CA GLY A 68 5.15 17.31 6.86
C GLY A 68 4.77 16.83 8.27
N ALA A 69 3.46 16.75 8.56
CA ALA A 69 2.95 16.26 9.83
C ALA A 69 3.27 14.77 10.06
N LEU A 70 3.13 13.92 9.03
CA LEU A 70 3.57 12.52 9.11
C LEU A 70 5.04 12.38 9.47
N ASN A 71 5.91 13.16 8.84
CA ASN A 71 7.35 13.15 9.10
C ASN A 71 7.70 13.68 10.50
N ALA A 72 6.98 14.68 10.98
CA ALA A 72 7.10 15.23 12.33
C ALA A 72 6.45 14.35 13.42
N GLN A 73 5.84 13.21 13.04
CA GLN A 73 5.03 12.36 13.91
C GLN A 73 3.85 13.08 14.57
N ASP A 74 3.40 14.19 13.98
CA ASP A 74 2.19 14.92 14.38
C ASP A 74 0.96 14.28 13.71
N TYR A 75 0.61 13.10 14.20
CA TYR A 75 -0.52 12.34 13.67
C TYR A 75 -1.87 13.00 13.91
N ALA A 76 -1.96 13.96 14.85
CA ALA A 76 -3.18 14.71 15.09
C ALA A 76 -3.45 15.66 13.92
N THR A 77 -2.43 16.43 13.52
CA THR A 77 -2.52 17.31 12.34
C THR A 77 -2.77 16.48 11.08
N ALA A 78 -2.00 15.41 10.85
CA ALA A 78 -2.17 14.57 9.66
C ALA A 78 -3.59 13.97 9.57
N TRP A 79 -4.14 13.48 10.69
CA TRP A 79 -5.51 12.98 10.78
C TRP A 79 -6.56 14.04 10.45
N SER A 80 -6.38 15.26 10.97
CA SER A 80 -7.34 16.36 10.81
C SER A 80 -7.53 16.81 9.36
N LEU A 81 -6.56 16.51 8.49
CA LEU A 81 -6.60 16.84 7.07
C LEU A 81 -7.38 15.83 6.24
N PHE A 82 -7.80 14.70 6.81
CA PHE A 82 -8.74 13.78 6.15
C PHE A 82 -10.17 14.28 6.25
N ASN A 83 -10.95 14.04 5.20
CA ASN A 83 -12.40 14.16 5.28
C ASN A 83 -13.01 13.09 6.19
N GLU A 84 -14.29 13.25 6.55
CA GLU A 84 -14.99 12.34 7.46
C GLU A 84 -15.02 10.89 6.95
N GLN A 85 -15.12 10.69 5.63
CA GLN A 85 -15.14 9.35 5.04
C GLN A 85 -13.81 8.62 5.28
N LEU A 86 -12.67 9.27 5.02
CA LEU A 86 -11.37 8.67 5.28
C LEU A 86 -11.13 8.45 6.77
N GLN A 87 -11.51 9.43 7.61
CA GLN A 87 -11.45 9.27 9.07
C GLN A 87 -12.26 8.05 9.53
N TYR A 88 -13.46 7.84 8.96
CA TYR A 88 -14.28 6.66 9.25
C TYR A 88 -13.59 5.36 8.82
N MET A 89 -12.97 5.30 7.64
CA MET A 89 -12.28 4.10 7.15
C MET A 89 -11.08 3.68 8.02
N PHE A 90 -10.35 4.65 8.56
CA PHE A 90 -9.27 4.39 9.51
C PHE A 90 -9.75 4.15 10.95
N GLY A 91 -11.04 4.41 11.23
CA GLY A 91 -11.72 4.13 12.50
C GLY A 91 -11.51 5.19 13.58
N SER A 92 -10.26 5.54 13.91
CA SER A 92 -9.95 6.58 14.90
C SER A 92 -8.55 7.15 14.72
N GLN A 93 -8.35 8.38 15.20
CA GLN A 93 -7.03 9.03 15.23
C GLN A 93 -5.98 8.16 15.94
N GLN A 94 -6.34 7.50 17.04
CA GLN A 94 -5.40 6.64 17.78
C GLN A 94 -4.99 5.40 16.98
N GLN A 95 -5.94 4.78 16.27
CA GLN A 95 -5.65 3.63 15.41
C GLN A 95 -4.78 4.04 14.21
N TYR A 96 -5.07 5.17 13.60
CA TYR A 96 -4.25 5.76 12.55
C TYR A 96 -2.83 6.07 13.02
N ALA A 97 -2.67 6.76 14.15
CA ALA A 97 -1.36 7.08 14.72
C ALA A 97 -0.56 5.79 15.00
N LYS A 98 -1.21 4.78 15.59
CA LYS A 98 -0.59 3.47 15.83
C LYS A 98 -0.17 2.78 14.54
N LEU A 99 -0.98 2.86 13.49
CA LEU A 99 -0.66 2.30 12.18
C LEU A 99 0.53 3.02 11.56
N MET A 100 0.50 4.35 11.48
CA MET A 100 1.57 5.14 10.86
C MET A 100 2.89 4.99 11.64
N ALA A 101 2.88 5.14 12.96
CA ALA A 101 4.09 4.98 13.79
C ALA A 101 4.70 3.57 13.74
N ALA A 102 3.89 2.55 13.48
CA ALA A 102 4.39 1.18 13.39
C ALA A 102 5.02 0.87 12.02
N HIS A 103 4.64 1.59 10.96
CA HIS A 103 5.00 1.23 9.59
C HIS A 103 5.93 2.25 8.94
N VAL A 104 5.68 3.54 9.13
CA VAL A 104 6.39 4.63 8.49
C VAL A 104 7.52 5.10 9.40
N SER A 105 8.76 4.97 8.93
CA SER A 105 9.93 5.55 9.61
C SER A 105 10.09 7.02 9.23
N CYS A 106 9.88 7.34 7.96
CA CYS A 106 10.06 8.68 7.43
C CYS A 106 9.31 8.83 6.09
N VAL A 107 8.81 10.04 5.82
CA VAL A 107 8.24 10.44 4.53
C VAL A 107 8.69 11.84 4.18
N ARG A 108 9.03 12.07 2.93
CA ARG A 108 9.34 13.38 2.37
C ARG A 108 8.60 13.56 1.05
N LEU A 109 7.86 14.65 0.94
CA LEU A 109 7.18 15.04 -0.29
C LEU A 109 8.20 15.60 -1.30
N LEU A 110 8.46 14.91 -2.39
CA LEU A 110 9.40 15.34 -3.44
C LEU A 110 8.73 16.23 -4.49
N GLY A 111 7.43 16.02 -4.73
CA GLY A 111 6.68 16.75 -5.75
C GLY A 111 5.21 16.38 -5.77
N VAL A 112 4.41 17.29 -6.31
CA VAL A 112 2.99 17.08 -6.56
C VAL A 112 2.74 17.44 -8.03
N GLN A 113 2.06 16.56 -8.76
CA GLN A 113 1.68 16.79 -10.14
C GLN A 113 0.16 16.66 -10.27
N PRO A 114 -0.54 17.68 -10.82
CA PRO A 114 -1.96 17.56 -11.08
C PRO A 114 -2.23 16.46 -12.11
N HIS A 115 -3.19 15.60 -11.81
CA HIS A 115 -3.67 14.53 -12.70
C HIS A 115 -5.09 14.81 -13.20
N GLY A 116 -5.88 15.52 -12.41
CA GLY A 116 -7.23 15.98 -12.76
C GLY A 116 -7.72 17.01 -11.75
N PRO A 117 -8.98 17.48 -11.84
CA PRO A 117 -9.57 18.36 -10.84
C PRO A 117 -9.44 17.74 -9.45
N HIS A 118 -8.76 18.46 -8.54
CA HIS A 118 -8.48 18.04 -7.17
C HIS A 118 -7.85 16.64 -7.03
N THR A 119 -7.21 16.13 -8.08
CA THR A 119 -6.58 14.81 -8.12
C THR A 119 -5.12 14.97 -8.47
N TYR A 120 -4.26 14.38 -7.64
CA TYR A 120 -2.82 14.61 -7.70
C TYR A 120 -2.06 13.30 -7.70
N LEU A 121 -1.04 13.24 -8.54
CA LEU A 121 0.04 12.26 -8.44
C LEU A 121 1.11 12.84 -7.51
N VAL A 122 1.44 12.12 -6.45
CA VAL A 122 2.37 12.55 -5.42
C VAL A 122 3.66 11.73 -5.50
N PHE A 123 4.79 12.43 -5.53
CA PHE A 123 6.12 11.82 -5.50
C PHE A 123 6.67 11.89 -4.09
N LEU A 124 7.00 10.74 -3.51
CA LEU A 124 7.48 10.61 -2.13
C LEU A 124 8.85 9.96 -2.10
N ALA A 125 9.69 10.39 -1.17
CA ALA A 125 10.75 9.57 -0.61
C ALA A 125 10.25 9.02 0.72
N GLU A 126 10.28 7.71 0.88
CA GLU A 126 9.64 7.02 1.99
C GLU A 126 10.55 5.93 2.54
N GLN A 127 10.58 5.80 3.86
CA GLN A 127 11.27 4.72 4.56
C GLN A 127 10.31 4.02 5.50
N TYR A 128 10.36 2.69 5.50
CA TYR A 128 9.46 1.83 6.25
C TYR A 128 10.19 1.10 7.38
N ILE A 129 9.58 1.09 8.56
CA ILE A 129 9.98 0.21 9.66
C ILE A 129 9.58 -1.23 9.32
N LYS A 130 8.36 -1.39 8.78
CA LYS A 130 7.82 -2.66 8.28
C LYS A 130 6.74 -2.41 7.23
N PRO A 131 6.54 -3.32 6.26
CA PRO A 131 5.51 -3.18 5.23
C PRO A 131 4.10 -3.09 5.83
N PHE A 132 3.20 -2.31 5.22
CA PHE A 132 1.79 -2.26 5.61
C PHE A 132 1.08 -3.63 5.43
N PRO A 133 0.06 -3.95 6.25
CA PRO A 133 -0.76 -5.14 6.05
C PRO A 133 -1.50 -5.06 4.71
N ALA A 134 -1.67 -6.20 4.01
CA ALA A 134 -2.26 -6.34 2.67
C ALA A 134 -1.33 -6.10 1.47
N GLY A 135 -0.01 -6.13 1.66
CA GLY A 135 0.94 -6.21 0.53
C GLY A 135 1.11 -4.90 -0.25
N SER A 136 0.55 -3.79 0.23
CA SER A 136 0.71 -2.49 -0.40
C SER A 136 2.13 -1.95 -0.27
N GLY A 137 2.87 -2.32 0.79
CA GLY A 137 4.31 -2.05 0.97
C GLY A 137 4.71 -0.57 1.07
N THR A 138 3.90 0.34 0.55
CA THR A 138 4.18 1.76 0.33
C THR A 138 2.94 2.60 0.55
N LEU A 139 3.12 3.91 0.67
CA LEU A 139 2.04 4.87 0.71
C LEU A 139 1.43 5.00 -0.68
N PRO A 140 0.13 5.29 -0.79
CA PRO A 140 -0.51 5.46 -2.08
C PRO A 140 0.07 6.64 -2.87
N THR A 141 0.07 6.53 -4.20
CA THR A 141 0.66 7.55 -5.10
C THR A 141 -0.36 8.58 -5.57
N PHE A 142 -1.64 8.21 -5.64
CA PHE A 142 -2.73 9.10 -6.06
C PHE A 142 -3.53 9.59 -4.86
N TRP A 143 -3.76 10.91 -4.83
CA TRP A 143 -4.42 11.60 -3.74
C TRP A 143 -5.51 12.49 -4.31
N THR A 144 -6.71 12.38 -3.78
CA THR A 144 -7.84 13.25 -4.13
C THR A 144 -8.18 14.15 -2.96
N LEU A 145 -8.53 15.40 -3.28
CA LEU A 145 -8.98 16.39 -2.33
C LEU A 145 -10.42 16.78 -2.61
N ASP A 146 -11.12 17.11 -1.54
CA ASP A 146 -12.46 17.69 -1.57
C ASP A 146 -12.50 18.82 -0.54
N ASN A 147 -12.78 20.04 -0.99
CA ASN A 147 -12.83 21.24 -0.15
C ASN A 147 -11.58 21.44 0.75
N GLY A 148 -10.39 21.16 0.22
CA GLY A 148 -9.13 21.30 0.95
C GLY A 148 -8.88 20.21 2.00
N LEU A 149 -9.68 19.13 2.01
CA LEU A 149 -9.43 17.93 2.80
C LEU A 149 -9.07 16.77 1.87
N ILE A 150 -8.21 15.87 2.34
CA ILE A 150 -7.89 14.64 1.63
C ILE A 150 -9.12 13.74 1.70
N ALA A 151 -9.65 13.38 0.54
CA ALA A 151 -10.88 12.63 0.37
C ALA A 151 -10.67 11.19 -0.12
N GLY A 152 -9.52 10.92 -0.75
CA GLY A 152 -9.20 9.60 -1.25
C GLY A 152 -7.70 9.41 -1.43
N ILE A 153 -7.26 8.16 -1.24
CA ILE A 153 -5.88 7.72 -1.40
C ILE A 153 -5.88 6.39 -2.18
N GLY A 154 -5.02 6.25 -3.17
CA GLY A 154 -5.00 5.07 -4.05
C GLY A 154 -3.70 4.84 -4.79
N THR A 155 -3.48 3.61 -5.25
CA THR A 155 -2.32 3.21 -6.09
C THR A 155 -2.57 3.42 -7.58
N SER A 156 -3.74 3.92 -7.94
CA SER A 156 -4.16 4.21 -9.32
C SER A 156 -5.04 5.46 -9.30
N PRO A 157 -5.17 6.19 -10.43
CA PRO A 157 -6.09 7.30 -10.52
C PRO A 157 -7.50 6.85 -10.11
N PRO A 158 -8.30 7.70 -9.43
CA PRO A 158 -9.72 7.42 -9.27
C PRO A 158 -10.29 7.18 -10.68
N SER A 159 -11.06 6.09 -10.85
CA SER A 159 -11.76 5.87 -12.11
C SER A 159 -12.63 7.10 -12.36
N GLU A 160 -12.39 7.83 -13.45
CA GLU A 160 -13.29 8.89 -13.91
C GLU A 160 -14.68 8.26 -13.98
N GLY A 161 -15.61 8.75 -13.17
CA GLY A 161 -16.86 8.06 -12.90
C GLY A 161 -17.61 7.74 -14.18
N ASN A 162 -17.89 6.45 -14.41
CA ASN A 162 -19.17 6.15 -15.03
C ASN A 162 -20.24 6.60 -14.01
N ALA A 163 -21.19 7.39 -14.50
CA ALA A 163 -22.42 7.77 -13.81
C ALA A 163 -23.05 6.54 -13.12
N PRO A 164 -23.87 6.72 -12.06
CA PRO A 164 -24.53 5.60 -11.40
C PRO A 164 -25.51 4.96 -12.38
N ASP A 165 -25.07 3.93 -13.09
CA ASP A 165 -25.98 2.99 -13.74
C ASP A 165 -26.67 2.21 -12.63
N GLY A 166 -27.83 2.73 -12.23
CA GLY A 166 -28.75 2.04 -11.36
C GLY A 166 -29.12 0.69 -11.96
N ASN A 167 -28.58 -0.37 -11.38
CA ASN A 167 -29.28 -1.65 -11.19
C ASN A 167 -28.41 -2.63 -10.40
N ALA A 168 -28.78 -2.89 -9.15
CA ALA A 168 -28.88 -4.28 -8.72
C ALA A 168 -30.29 -4.74 -9.14
N PRO A 169 -30.54 -6.00 -9.60
CA PRO A 169 -30.01 -7.23 -8.98
C PRO A 169 -29.71 -8.43 -9.93
N GLY A 170 -28.85 -9.33 -9.46
CA GLY A 170 -29.05 -10.79 -9.64
C GLY A 170 -28.30 -11.53 -10.76
N GLN A 171 -27.69 -12.65 -10.34
CA GLN A 171 -27.49 -13.94 -11.03
C GLN A 171 -26.09 -14.34 -11.54
N GLY A 172 -25.63 -15.48 -10.99
CA GLY A 172 -24.74 -16.49 -11.60
C GLY A 172 -23.24 -16.26 -11.36
N GLY A 173 -22.43 -17.16 -10.80
CA GLY A 173 -22.58 -18.55 -10.40
C GLY A 173 -21.16 -19.07 -10.09
N LEU A 174 -21.00 -19.84 -9.00
CA LEU A 174 -19.80 -20.62 -8.71
C LEU A 174 -19.67 -21.78 -9.69
N PRO A 175 -18.45 -22.14 -10.14
CA PRO A 175 -18.16 -23.53 -10.46
C PRO A 175 -17.37 -24.18 -9.32
N GLY A 176 -17.87 -25.34 -8.89
CA GLY A 176 -17.05 -26.41 -8.33
C GLY A 176 -16.38 -27.23 -9.41
#